data_AF-C9YH58-F1
#
_entry.id   AF-C9YH58-F1
#
_cell.length_a   1.000
_cell.length_b   1.000
_cell.length_c   1.000
_cell.angle_alpha   90.00
_cell.angle_beta   90.00
_cell.angle_gamma   90.00
#
_symmetry.space_group_name_H-M   'P 1'
#
loop_
_entity.id
_entity.type
_entity.pdbx_description
1 polymer ?
#
loop_
_entity_poly.entity_id
_entity_poly.type
_entity_poly.pdbx_seq_one_letter_code
_entity_poly.pdbx_strand_id
1 'polypeptide(L)'
;MQSRAAAGATGVWEACGPQVYTLGALVHGAGVWAGIAEGRGRPVIPLPEWAGRLQAALMQLAPGEPLMSGDNLDSMKVDNVASGSEAGLIDLGIQAAALEPIAMDYLQRGLPGHGLLGLRRRT
;
A
#
# COMPACT_ATOMS: atom_id res chain seq x y z
N MET A 1 7.75 25.36 -20.12
CA MET A 1 8.80 25.89 -19.22
C MET A 1 9.13 24.80 -18.22
N GLN A 2 10.25 24.08 -18.40
CA GLN A 2 10.69 23.03 -17.47
C GLN A 2 11.53 23.68 -16.38
N SER A 3 11.03 23.67 -15.14
CA SER A 3 11.84 24.04 -13.97
C SER A 3 12.74 22.85 -13.64
N ARG A 4 14.06 23.02 -13.77
CA ARG A 4 15.05 22.05 -13.29
C ARG A 4 15.18 22.25 -11.78
N ALA A 5 14.89 21.24 -10.95
CA ALA A 5 15.48 21.23 -9.61
C ALA A 5 17.00 21.27 -9.75
N ALA A 6 17.61 22.21 -9.04
CA ALA A 6 19.06 22.21 -8.87
C ALA A 6 19.44 20.95 -8.11
N ALA A 7 20.33 20.14 -8.70
CA ALA A 7 20.93 19.01 -8.01
C ALA A 7 21.58 19.52 -6.70
N GLY A 8 21.08 19.07 -5.55
CA GLY A 8 21.53 19.50 -4.23
C GLY A 8 20.54 20.36 -3.40
N ALA A 9 19.27 20.47 -3.79
CA ALA A 9 18.27 21.18 -3.01
C ALA A 9 17.99 20.51 -1.64
N THR A 10 18.26 21.21 -0.54
CA THR A 10 17.89 20.80 0.82
C THR A 10 16.53 21.36 1.19
N GLY A 11 15.60 20.51 1.62
CA GLY A 11 14.23 20.90 1.94
C GLY A 11 13.39 19.72 2.43
N VAL A 12 12.15 20.01 2.83
CA VAL A 12 11.12 19.00 3.08
C VAL A 12 10.40 18.73 1.75
N TRP A 13 10.11 17.46 1.47
CA TRP A 13 9.51 17.02 0.21
C TRP A 13 8.39 16.02 0.45
N GLU A 14 7.34 16.10 -0.35
CA GLU A 14 6.22 15.16 -0.31
C GLU A 14 6.38 14.07 -1.36
N ALA A 15 6.71 12.87 -0.89
CA ALA A 15 6.89 11.69 -1.73
C ALA A 15 5.57 10.91 -1.92
N CYS A 16 4.60 11.53 -2.57
CA CYS A 16 3.28 10.94 -2.78
C CYS A 16 3.09 10.41 -4.22
N GLY A 17 2.24 9.38 -4.34
CA GLY A 17 1.88 8.79 -5.62
C GLY A 17 0.92 9.67 -6.44
N PRO A 18 0.67 9.31 -7.71
CA PRO A 18 -0.14 10.12 -8.62
C PRO A 18 -1.66 9.99 -8.38
N GLN A 19 -2.11 9.05 -7.54
CA GLN A 19 -3.52 8.89 -7.15
C GLN A 19 -3.64 8.82 -5.62
N VAL A 20 -4.75 9.36 -5.11
CA VAL A 20 -5.16 9.24 -3.71
C VAL A 20 -6.15 8.08 -3.58
N TYR A 21 -5.90 7.21 -2.60
CA TYR A 21 -6.77 6.06 -2.30
C TYR A 21 -7.25 6.13 -0.85
N THR A 22 -8.50 5.73 -0.63
CA THR A 22 -8.95 5.43 0.74
C THR A 22 -8.30 4.13 1.21
N LEU A 23 -8.14 3.98 2.53
CA LEU A 23 -7.62 2.73 3.10
C LEU A 23 -8.43 1.50 2.65
N GLY A 24 -9.76 1.61 2.62
CA GLY A 24 -10.63 0.54 2.13
C GLY A 24 -10.41 0.19 0.66
N ALA A 25 -10.15 1.19 -0.20
CA ALA A 25 -9.83 0.99 -1.60
C ALA A 25 -8.49 0.28 -1.78
N LEU A 26 -7.47 0.61 -0.98
CA LEU A 26 -6.17 -0.07 -0.99
C LEU A 26 -6.30 -1.53 -0.55
N VAL A 27 -7.04 -1.81 0.52
CA VAL A 27 -7.24 -3.18 1.02
C VAL A 27 -8.01 -4.03 0.01
N HIS A 28 -9.08 -3.49 -0.58
CA HIS A 28 -9.83 -4.18 -1.63
C HIS A 28 -8.95 -4.38 -2.88
N GLY A 29 -8.25 -3.33 -3.30
CA GLY A 29 -7.33 -3.31 -4.44
C GLY A 29 -6.22 -4.37 -4.30
N ALA A 30 -5.62 -4.51 -3.11
CA ALA A 30 -4.62 -5.54 -2.86
C ALA A 30 -5.14 -6.96 -3.15
N GLY A 31 -6.39 -7.26 -2.76
CA GLY A 31 -7.03 -8.53 -3.09
C GLY A 31 -7.24 -8.72 -4.60
N VAL A 32 -7.67 -7.67 -5.29
CA VAL A 32 -7.84 -7.64 -6.76
C VAL A 32 -6.50 -7.85 -7.47
N TRP A 33 -5.46 -7.08 -7.14
CA TRP A 33 -4.14 -7.13 -7.76
C TRP A 33 -3.40 -8.44 -7.49
N ALA A 34 -3.65 -9.07 -6.33
CA ALA A 34 -3.20 -10.43 -6.03
C ALA A 34 -3.98 -11.51 -6.81
N GLY A 35 -5.02 -11.17 -7.57
CA GLY A 35 -5.79 -12.14 -8.36
C GLY A 35 -6.76 -13.00 -7.52
N ILE A 36 -7.08 -12.59 -6.29
CA ILE A 36 -8.03 -13.31 -5.44
C ILE A 36 -9.40 -13.34 -6.11
N ALA A 37 -10.04 -14.51 -6.09
CA ALA A 37 -11.34 -14.74 -6.72
C ALA A 37 -11.37 -14.30 -8.20
N GLU A 38 -10.36 -14.71 -8.99
CA GLU A 38 -10.21 -14.33 -10.41
C GLU A 38 -10.07 -12.82 -10.61
N GLY A 39 -9.43 -12.13 -9.65
CA GLY A 39 -9.26 -10.68 -9.67
C GLY A 39 -10.50 -9.90 -9.22
N ARG A 40 -11.52 -10.55 -8.64
CA ARG A 40 -12.67 -9.85 -8.04
C ARG A 40 -12.39 -9.34 -6.63
N GLY A 41 -11.32 -9.81 -5.99
CA GLY A 41 -10.99 -9.44 -4.61
C GLY A 41 -11.94 -10.10 -3.59
N ARG A 42 -12.02 -9.51 -2.39
CA ARG A 42 -12.93 -9.93 -1.30
C ARG A 42 -13.65 -8.72 -0.72
N PRO A 43 -14.90 -8.86 -0.25
CA PRO A 43 -15.58 -7.77 0.44
C PRO A 43 -14.76 -7.26 1.62
N VAL A 44 -14.60 -5.93 1.70
CA VAL A 44 -13.97 -5.25 2.83
C VAL A 44 -15.06 -4.77 3.77
N ILE A 45 -15.09 -5.32 4.98
CA ILE A 45 -16.09 -5.00 6.00
C ILE A 45 -15.43 -4.11 7.05
N PRO A 46 -16.02 -2.96 7.41
CA PRO A 46 -15.46 -2.09 8.44
C PRO A 46 -15.49 -2.78 9.81
N LEU A 47 -14.39 -2.65 10.55
CA LEU A 47 -14.24 -3.16 11.90
C LEU A 47 -14.39 -2.00 12.90
N PRO A 48 -15.21 -2.11 13.96
CA PRO A 48 -15.30 -1.07 14.97
C PRO A 48 -13.97 -0.92 15.73
N GLU A 49 -13.66 0.30 16.19
CA GLU A 49 -12.37 0.65 16.78
C GLU A 49 -11.97 -0.26 17.95
N TRP A 50 -12.91 -0.57 18.85
CA TRP A 50 -12.63 -1.42 20.02
C TRP A 50 -12.15 -2.81 19.62
N ALA A 51 -12.68 -3.37 18.52
CA ALA A 51 -12.29 -4.69 18.05
C ALA A 51 -10.90 -4.66 17.41
N GLY A 52 -10.57 -3.58 16.67
CA GLY A 52 -9.22 -3.35 16.16
C GLY A 52 -8.18 -3.20 17.28
N ARG A 53 -8.52 -2.48 18.37
CA ARG A 53 -7.66 -2.35 19.54
C ARG A 53 -7.44 -3.68 20.27
N LEU A 54 -8.50 -4.48 20.43
CA LEU A 54 -8.37 -5.82 21.01
C LEU A 54 -7.47 -6.71 20.15
N GLN A 55 -7.66 -6.69 18.83
CA GLN A 55 -6.80 -7.43 17.89
C GLN A 55 -5.33 -7.02 18.04
N ALA A 56 -5.04 -5.71 18.02
CA ALA A 56 -3.68 -5.20 18.17
C ALA A 56 -3.06 -5.55 19.54
N ALA A 57 -3.85 -5.56 20.61
CA ALA A 57 -3.38 -5.97 21.94
C ALA A 57 -3.00 -7.47 21.97
N LEU A 58 -3.82 -8.33 21.36
CA LEU A 58 -3.53 -9.76 21.24
C LEU A 58 -2.29 -10.02 20.37
N MET A 59 -2.11 -9.27 19.28
CA MET A 59 -0.95 -9.40 18.38
C MET A 59 0.36 -8.97 19.05
N GLN A 60 0.34 -7.97 19.93
CA GLN A 60 1.51 -7.54 20.71
C GLN A 60 1.98 -8.60 21.72
N LEU A 61 1.10 -9.52 22.12
CA LEU A 61 1.43 -10.62 23.04
C LEU A 61 1.94 -11.87 22.31
N ALA A 62 1.83 -11.92 20.99
CA ALA A 62 2.29 -13.06 20.20
C ALA A 62 3.83 -13.03 20.06
N PRO A 63 4.52 -14.19 20.09
CA PRO A 63 5.96 -14.24 19.87
C PRO A 63 6.32 -13.89 18.43
N GLY A 64 7.26 -12.96 18.25
CA GLY A 64 7.70 -12.45 16.95
C GLY A 64 7.41 -10.97 16.78
N GLU A 65 7.65 -10.44 15.57
CA GLU A 65 7.27 -9.07 15.23
C GLU A 65 5.74 -9.01 14.99
N PRO A 66 5.00 -8.15 15.70
CA PRO A 66 3.55 -8.11 15.58
C PRO A 66 3.15 -7.69 14.16
N LEU A 67 2.29 -8.49 13.50
CA LEU A 67 1.75 -8.12 12.19
C LEU A 67 0.88 -6.84 12.24
N MET A 68 0.43 -6.45 13.43
CA MET A 68 -0.33 -5.24 13.69
C MET A 68 -0.09 -4.76 15.12
N SER A 69 0.45 -3.55 15.29
CA SER A 69 0.60 -2.88 16.59
C SER A 69 -0.39 -1.71 16.75
N GLY A 70 -0.55 -1.22 17.98
CA GLY A 70 -1.50 -0.16 18.30
C GLY A 70 -1.21 1.17 17.59
N ASP A 71 0.06 1.46 17.34
CA ASP A 71 0.51 2.63 16.56
C ASP A 71 0.13 2.53 15.08
N ASN A 72 0.19 1.33 14.45
CA ASN A 72 -0.33 1.13 13.10
C ASN A 72 -1.85 1.37 13.04
N LEU A 73 -2.59 0.96 14.08
CA LEU A 73 -4.03 1.24 14.15
C LEU A 73 -4.29 2.75 14.24
N ASP A 74 -3.49 3.47 15.04
CA ASP A 74 -3.66 4.91 15.20
C ASP A 74 -3.18 5.69 13.97
N SER A 75 -2.17 5.22 13.23
CA SER A 75 -1.73 5.86 11.98
C SER A 75 -2.75 5.76 10.84
N MET A 76 -3.55 4.68 10.82
CA MET A 76 -4.65 4.51 9.86
C MET A 76 -5.78 5.54 10.01
N LYS A 77 -5.82 6.29 11.12
CA LYS A 77 -6.82 7.35 11.34
C LYS A 77 -6.46 8.66 10.66
N VAL A 78 -5.21 8.81 10.23
CA VAL A 78 -4.69 10.01 9.60
C VAL A 78 -4.45 9.73 8.13
N ASP A 79 -4.90 10.63 7.27
CA ASP A 79 -4.70 10.50 5.82
C ASP A 79 -3.21 10.66 5.47
N ASN A 80 -2.63 9.62 4.85
CA ASN A 80 -1.26 9.67 4.32
C ASN A 80 -1.27 10.16 2.86
N VAL A 81 -1.51 11.45 2.68
CA VAL A 81 -1.62 12.12 1.38
C VAL A 81 -0.73 13.36 1.34
N ALA A 82 -0.41 13.84 0.14
CA ALA A 82 0.27 15.11 -0.03
C ALA A 82 -0.60 16.23 0.56
N SER A 83 -0.02 17.08 1.42
CA SER A 83 -0.72 18.26 1.93
C SER A 83 -0.83 19.35 0.87
N GLY A 84 0.07 19.31 -0.14
CA GLY A 84 0.15 20.31 -1.19
C GLY A 84 0.86 21.60 -0.77
N SER A 85 1.41 21.67 0.44
CA SER A 85 2.18 22.83 0.91
C SER A 85 3.67 22.77 0.57
N GLU A 86 4.20 21.57 0.34
CA GLU A 86 5.63 21.33 0.08
C GLU A 86 5.87 20.90 -1.37
N ALA A 87 7.14 20.97 -1.78
CA ALA A 87 7.55 20.51 -3.11
C ALA A 87 7.39 18.98 -3.25
N GLY A 88 6.92 18.55 -4.42
CA GLY A 88 6.62 17.15 -4.71
C GLY A 88 7.71 16.44 -5.52
N LEU A 89 7.46 15.18 -5.87
CA LEU A 89 8.38 14.37 -6.70
C LEU A 89 8.68 15.02 -8.06
N ILE A 90 7.70 15.71 -8.65
CA ILE A 90 7.88 16.37 -9.96
C ILE A 90 8.90 17.50 -9.90
N ASP A 91 8.99 18.20 -8.76
CA ASP A 91 9.96 19.26 -8.55
C ASP A 91 11.37 18.69 -8.51
N LEU A 92 11.55 17.45 -8.06
CA LEU A 92 12.80 16.69 -8.14
C LEU A 92 13.08 16.10 -9.53
N GLY A 93 12.20 16.33 -10.52
CA GLY A 93 12.29 15.70 -11.84
C GLY A 93 11.92 14.22 -11.84
N ILE A 94 11.25 13.73 -10.80
CA ILE A 94 10.81 12.34 -10.64
C ILE A 94 9.33 12.25 -11.01
N GLN A 95 9.01 11.45 -12.03
CA GLN A 95 7.63 11.11 -12.35
C GLN A 95 7.14 10.01 -11.40
N ALA A 96 6.09 10.29 -10.63
CA ALA A 96 5.48 9.29 -9.75
C ALA A 96 4.85 8.16 -10.59
N ALA A 97 5.10 6.91 -10.20
CA ALA A 97 4.55 5.72 -10.86
C ALA A 97 3.17 5.36 -10.30
N ALA A 98 2.29 4.82 -11.15
CA ALA A 98 1.01 4.26 -10.71
C ALA A 98 1.21 3.03 -9.83
N LEU A 99 0.34 2.86 -8.83
CA LEU A 99 0.45 1.80 -7.83
C LEU A 99 0.13 0.42 -8.42
N GLU A 100 -0.94 0.34 -9.20
CA GLU A 100 -1.55 -0.91 -9.67
C GLU A 100 -0.58 -1.85 -10.40
N PRO A 101 0.19 -1.42 -11.43
CA PRO A 101 1.11 -2.32 -12.12
C PRO A 101 2.23 -2.83 -11.21
N ILE A 102 2.72 -2.01 -10.30
CA ILE A 102 3.76 -2.38 -9.34
C ILE A 102 3.18 -3.36 -8.30
N ALA A 103 1.97 -3.10 -7.83
CA ALA A 103 1.25 -3.94 -6.88
C ALA A 103 0.96 -5.34 -7.43
N MET A 104 0.48 -5.43 -8.67
CA MET A 104 0.25 -6.72 -9.33
C MET A 104 1.54 -7.55 -9.40
N ASP A 105 2.66 -6.91 -9.74
CA ASP A 105 3.95 -7.57 -9.84
C ASP A 105 4.37 -8.16 -8.48
N TYR A 106 4.48 -7.35 -7.41
CA TYR A 106 4.96 -7.90 -6.13
C TYR A 106 3.95 -8.81 -5.40
N LEU A 107 2.65 -8.58 -5.53
CA LEU A 107 1.63 -9.42 -4.86
C LEU A 107 1.46 -10.79 -5.52
N GLN A 108 1.76 -10.91 -6.81
CA GLN A 108 1.68 -12.19 -7.52
C GLN A 108 2.94 -13.03 -7.37
N ARG A 109 4.11 -12.42 -7.08
CA ARG A 109 5.41 -13.11 -6.98
C ARG A 109 5.45 -14.32 -6.02
N GLY A 110 4.55 -14.39 -5.04
CA GLY A 110 4.47 -15.51 -4.07
C GLY A 110 3.32 -16.50 -4.27
N LEU A 111 2.46 -16.30 -5.28
CA LEU A 111 1.29 -17.15 -5.48
C LEU A 111 1.63 -18.39 -6.31
N PRO A 112 0.99 -19.55 -6.04
CA PRO A 112 1.28 -20.82 -6.71
C PRO A 112 1.02 -20.81 -8.23
N GLY A 113 0.41 -19.75 -8.78
CA GLY A 113 0.23 -19.52 -10.21
C GLY A 113 1.34 -18.70 -10.88
N HIS A 114 2.30 -18.18 -10.12
CA HIS A 114 3.40 -17.35 -10.63
C HIS A 114 4.68 -18.20 -10.79
N GLY A 115 5.19 -18.27 -12.02
CA GLY A 115 6.34 -19.11 -12.37
C GLY A 115 6.00 -20.59 -12.65
N LEU A 116 7.03 -21.44 -12.72
CA LEU A 116 6.94 -22.84 -13.20
C LEU A 116 6.00 -23.73 -12.36
N LEU A 117 5.77 -23.40 -11.09
CA LEU A 117 4.84 -24.11 -10.20
C LEU A 117 3.37 -23.98 -10.67
N GLY A 118 3.02 -22.89 -11.35
CA GLY A 118 1.67 -22.67 -11.89
C GLY A 118 1.35 -23.53 -13.11
N LEU A 119 2.37 -23.90 -13.90
CA LEU A 119 2.21 -24.75 -15.08
C LEU A 119 1.81 -26.19 -14.71
N ARG A 120 2.22 -26.68 -13.54
CA ARG A 120 1.97 -28.05 -13.07
C ARG A 120 0.51 -28.30 -12.64
N ARG A 121 -0.26 -27.25 -12.34
CA ARG A 121 -1.66 -27.37 -11.90
C ARG A 121 -2.69 -27.36 -13.04
N ARG A 122 -2.24 -27.25 -14.30
CA ARG A 122 -3.12 -27.22 -15.49
C ARG A 122 -3.10 -28.51 -16.33
N THR A 123 -2.40 -29.54 -15.87
CA THR A 123 -2.42 -30.91 -16.43
C THR A 123 -3.16 -31.84 -15.49
#